data_AF-A0A3D4E8Z9-F1
#
_entry.id   AF-A0A3D4E8Z9-F1
#
_cell.length_a   1.000
_cell.length_b   1.000
_cell.length_c   1.000
_cell.angle_alpha   90.00
_cell.angle_beta   90.00
_cell.angle_gamma   90.00
#
_symmetry.space_group_name_H-M   'P 1'
#
loop_
_entity.id
_entity.type
_entity.pdbx_description
1 polymer ?
#
loop_
_entity_poly.entity_id
_entity_poly.type
_entity_poly.pdbx_seq_one_letter_code
_entity_poly.pdbx_strand_id
1 'polypeptide(L)'
;MGGGGDSRIPSILKDNLGTEFEVVIRTYDFDPEVAYSQLSAWASEVHPDLVIGESMGATHAIALKGYPHLFVSPSLNAPRYFMALAWLTLIPGVTALFDKIYRPKPGDRQKLHFTYKPLRKWRRVLSDALRNTPRNGSQDYFHAFFGTHDHYRRSGIVSIRTWKKYFCSGTWTIYNGTHFMEYEYVLSLLIPKIHEVLASQSGA
;
A
#
# COMPACT_ATOMS: atom_id res chain seq x y z
N MET A 1 -3.89 -3.48 3.56
CA MET A 1 -2.91 -4.20 2.71
C MET A 1 -1.52 -3.61 2.93
N GLY A 2 -0.50 -4.38 3.33
CA GLY A 2 0.84 -3.85 3.65
C GLY A 2 1.96 -4.81 3.25
N GLY A 3 3.14 -4.27 2.91
CA GLY A 3 4.26 -4.97 2.27
C GLY A 3 5.07 -5.97 3.10
N GLY A 4 4.52 -6.51 4.19
CA GLY A 4 5.03 -7.75 4.81
C GLY A 4 5.92 -7.65 6.05
N GLY A 5 6.19 -6.46 6.60
CA GLY A 5 7.09 -6.32 7.77
C GLY A 5 6.38 -6.24 9.12
N ASP A 6 5.65 -5.16 9.39
CA ASP A 6 5.16 -4.84 10.73
C ASP A 6 4.08 -3.75 10.66
N SER A 7 2.96 -4.05 10.00
CA SER A 7 1.85 -3.10 9.97
C SER A 7 1.02 -3.28 11.23
N ARG A 8 1.12 -2.31 12.14
CA ARG A 8 0.29 -2.21 13.35
C ARG A 8 -1.08 -1.60 13.07
N ILE A 9 -1.26 -0.93 11.92
CA ILE A 9 -2.52 -0.28 11.56
C ILE A 9 -3.70 -1.27 11.56
N PRO A 10 -3.61 -2.47 10.94
CA PRO A 10 -4.70 -3.42 10.96
C PRO A 10 -5.17 -3.85 12.35
N SER A 11 -4.25 -4.05 13.31
CA SER A 11 -4.65 -4.38 14.69
C SER A 11 -5.30 -3.20 15.39
N ILE A 12 -4.75 -1.99 15.22
CA ILE A 12 -5.34 -0.77 15.79
C ILE A 12 -6.76 -0.55 15.25
N LEU A 13 -6.96 -0.73 13.95
CA LEU A 13 -8.28 -0.63 13.33
C LEU A 13 -9.25 -1.66 13.91
N LYS A 14 -8.83 -2.93 14.04
CA LYS A 14 -9.66 -3.98 14.62
C LYS A 14 -10.08 -3.68 16.07
N ASP A 15 -9.19 -3.08 16.84
CA ASP A 15 -9.43 -2.80 18.26
C ASP A 15 -10.26 -1.52 18.49
N ASN A 16 -10.30 -0.60 17.51
CA ASN A 16 -10.85 0.76 17.72
C ASN A 16 -11.96 1.19 16.75
N LEU A 17 -12.26 0.45 15.67
CA LEU A 17 -13.32 0.84 14.72
C LEU A 17 -14.73 0.61 15.26
N GLY A 18 -14.91 -0.26 16.26
CA GLY A 18 -16.23 -0.68 16.74
C GLY A 18 -16.66 -2.03 16.17
N THR A 19 -17.78 -2.55 16.68
CA THR A 19 -18.31 -3.88 16.32
C THR A 19 -19.09 -3.90 15.02
N GLU A 20 -19.43 -2.73 14.50
CA GLU A 20 -20.18 -2.52 13.26
C GLU A 20 -19.30 -2.64 11.99
N PHE A 21 -17.97 -2.74 12.15
CA PHE A 21 -17.04 -2.94 11.05
C PHE A 21 -16.38 -4.30 11.10
N GLU A 22 -16.26 -4.95 9.94
CA GLU A 22 -15.40 -6.12 9.77
C GLU A 22 -14.05 -5.71 9.16
N VAL A 23 -12.97 -5.90 9.91
CA VAL A 23 -11.60 -5.63 9.43
C VAL A 23 -10.98 -6.91 8.89
N VAL A 24 -10.99 -7.09 7.56
CA VAL A 24 -10.39 -8.26 6.90
C VAL A 24 -8.89 -8.05 6.66
N ILE A 25 -8.07 -8.92 7.24
CA ILE A 25 -6.60 -8.86 7.15
C ILE A 25 -6.09 -10.18 6.58
N ARG A 26 -5.49 -10.13 5.39
CA ARG A 26 -4.88 -11.30 4.73
C ARG A 26 -3.44 -10.99 4.31
N THR A 27 -2.61 -12.03 4.34
CA THR A 27 -1.22 -11.96 3.89
C THR A 27 -1.14 -12.53 2.48
N TYR A 28 -0.70 -11.71 1.54
CA TYR A 28 -0.49 -12.11 0.14
C TYR A 28 0.99 -12.40 -0.14
N ASP A 29 1.23 -13.10 -1.24
CA ASP A 29 2.55 -13.54 -1.68
C ASP A 29 3.49 -12.36 -1.99
N PHE A 30 4.80 -12.55 -1.81
CA PHE A 30 5.79 -11.55 -2.19
C PHE A 30 5.90 -11.37 -3.71
N ASP A 31 5.61 -12.41 -4.50
CA ASP A 31 5.57 -12.34 -5.95
C ASP A 31 4.41 -11.42 -6.40
N PRO A 32 4.70 -10.32 -7.12
CA PRO A 32 3.69 -9.29 -7.37
C PRO A 32 2.51 -9.76 -8.23
N GLU A 33 2.69 -10.75 -9.10
CA GLU A 33 1.60 -11.27 -9.94
C GLU A 33 0.73 -12.27 -9.18
N VAL A 34 1.35 -13.09 -8.32
CA VAL A 34 0.62 -13.98 -7.41
C VAL A 34 -0.19 -13.14 -6.43
N ALA A 35 0.44 -12.12 -5.84
CA ALA A 35 -0.22 -11.15 -4.98
C ALA A 35 -1.43 -10.51 -5.66
N TYR A 36 -1.28 -10.00 -6.88
CA TYR A 36 -2.39 -9.41 -7.62
C TYR A 36 -3.55 -10.39 -7.78
N SER A 37 -3.28 -11.63 -8.18
CA SER A 37 -4.31 -12.66 -8.37
C SER A 37 -5.04 -12.99 -7.06
N GLN A 38 -4.31 -13.12 -5.95
CA GLN A 38 -4.88 -13.34 -4.62
C GLN A 38 -5.77 -12.17 -4.20
N LEU A 39 -5.29 -10.93 -4.37
CA LEU A 39 -6.00 -9.73 -3.96
C LEU A 39 -7.28 -9.51 -4.78
N SER A 40 -7.25 -9.75 -6.09
CA SER A 40 -8.44 -9.69 -6.94
C SER A 40 -9.48 -10.75 -6.56
N ALA A 41 -9.03 -11.98 -6.27
CA ALA A 41 -9.92 -13.04 -5.79
C ALA A 41 -10.57 -12.67 -4.45
N TRP A 42 -9.78 -12.16 -3.50
CA TRP A 42 -10.31 -11.75 -2.19
C TRP A 42 -11.24 -10.55 -2.27
N ALA A 43 -10.98 -9.58 -3.15
CA ALA A 43 -11.91 -8.46 -3.35
C ALA A 43 -13.26 -8.93 -3.92
N SER A 44 -13.24 -9.94 -4.78
CA SER A 44 -14.45 -10.57 -5.33
C SER A 44 -15.17 -11.48 -4.33
N GLU A 45 -14.45 -12.02 -3.34
CA GLU A 45 -15.02 -12.85 -2.28
C GLU A 45 -15.65 -12.00 -1.16
N VAL A 46 -14.94 -10.96 -0.73
CA VAL A 46 -15.30 -10.13 0.42
C VAL A 46 -16.23 -8.99 0.04
N HIS A 47 -16.16 -8.50 -1.20
CA HIS A 47 -16.85 -7.30 -1.66
C HIS A 47 -16.66 -6.09 -0.72
N PRO A 48 -15.42 -5.60 -0.54
CA PRO A 48 -15.13 -4.60 0.48
C PRO A 48 -15.80 -3.25 0.19
N ASP A 49 -16.38 -2.62 1.21
CA ASP A 49 -16.87 -1.23 1.10
C ASP A 49 -15.72 -0.22 1.02
N LEU A 50 -14.54 -0.59 1.54
CA LEU A 50 -13.34 0.26 1.55
C LEU A 50 -12.05 -0.56 1.48
N VAL A 51 -11.13 -0.12 0.62
CA VAL A 51 -9.79 -0.71 0.50
C VAL A 51 -8.74 0.21 1.11
N ILE A 52 -7.99 -0.30 2.10
CA ILE A 52 -6.90 0.44 2.74
C ILE A 52 -5.53 -0.14 2.36
N GLY A 53 -4.65 0.68 1.77
CA GLY A 53 -3.30 0.29 1.36
C GLY A 53 -2.20 1.07 2.08
N GLU A 54 -1.22 0.38 2.63
CA GLU A 54 -0.05 0.97 3.28
C GLU A 54 1.20 0.74 2.43
N SER A 55 2.04 1.77 2.31
CA SER A 55 3.36 1.66 1.69
C SER A 55 3.27 1.03 0.29
N MET A 56 3.97 -0.09 0.05
CA MET A 56 3.90 -0.84 -1.20
C MET A 56 2.54 -1.49 -1.46
N GLY A 57 1.81 -1.87 -0.41
CA GLY A 57 0.47 -2.43 -0.53
C GLY A 57 -0.51 -1.48 -1.21
N ALA A 58 -0.27 -0.16 -1.12
CA ALA A 58 -1.01 0.84 -1.88
C ALA A 58 -0.95 0.59 -3.40
N THR A 59 0.18 0.14 -3.94
CA THR A 59 0.30 -0.09 -5.39
C THR A 59 -0.65 -1.20 -5.85
N HIS A 60 -0.76 -2.29 -5.09
CA HIS A 60 -1.72 -3.33 -5.40
C HIS A 60 -3.16 -2.88 -5.16
N ALA A 61 -3.40 -2.18 -4.04
CA ALA A 61 -4.71 -1.67 -3.67
C ALA A 61 -5.31 -0.77 -4.75
N ILE A 62 -4.53 0.15 -5.33
CA ILE A 62 -4.98 1.04 -6.40
C ILE A 62 -5.45 0.25 -7.63
N ALA A 63 -4.86 -0.92 -7.91
CA ALA A 63 -5.24 -1.71 -9.08
C ALA A 63 -6.61 -2.41 -8.93
N LEU A 64 -7.17 -2.46 -7.71
CA LEU A 64 -8.54 -2.91 -7.47
C LEU A 64 -9.48 -1.75 -7.82
N LYS A 65 -10.44 -1.98 -8.72
CA LYS A 65 -11.34 -0.95 -9.24
C LYS A 65 -12.72 -1.03 -8.60
N GLY A 66 -13.42 0.09 -8.54
CA GLY A 66 -14.82 0.15 -8.11
C GLY A 66 -14.98 0.25 -6.60
N TYR A 67 -13.93 0.60 -5.87
CA TYR A 67 -13.93 0.76 -4.43
C TYR A 67 -13.37 2.13 -4.06
N PRO A 68 -13.78 2.75 -2.95
CA PRO A 68 -13.03 3.86 -2.39
C PRO A 68 -11.72 3.32 -1.80
N HIS A 69 -10.71 4.19 -1.76
CA HIS A 69 -9.39 3.85 -1.27
C HIS A 69 -8.82 4.88 -0.30
N LEU A 70 -8.29 4.39 0.82
CA LEU A 70 -7.46 5.17 1.73
C LEU A 70 -6.04 4.61 1.74
N PHE A 71 -5.04 5.47 1.77
CA PHE A 71 -3.65 5.05 1.81
C PHE A 71 -2.85 5.69 2.92
N VAL A 72 -1.94 4.91 3.49
CA VAL A 72 -0.95 5.41 4.45
C VAL A 72 0.42 5.30 3.81
N SER A 73 1.08 6.46 3.63
CA SER A 73 2.39 6.61 2.98
C SER A 73 2.55 5.78 1.70
N PRO A 74 1.69 5.96 0.68
CA PRO A 74 1.71 5.14 -0.54
C PRO A 74 3.05 5.25 -1.29
N SER A 75 3.72 4.11 -1.46
CA SER A 75 5.05 3.98 -2.06
C SER A 75 4.99 3.78 -3.59
N LEU A 76 4.32 4.69 -4.30
CA LEU A 76 4.08 4.58 -5.76
C LEU A 76 5.35 4.48 -6.62
N ASN A 77 6.49 4.91 -6.11
CA ASN A 77 7.77 4.81 -6.82
C ASN A 77 8.58 3.56 -6.42
N ALA A 78 8.18 2.81 -5.38
CA ALA A 78 8.84 1.55 -5.03
C ALA A 78 8.90 0.54 -6.19
N PRO A 79 7.85 0.35 -7.01
CA PRO A 79 7.94 -0.51 -8.18
C PRO A 79 9.05 -0.11 -9.16
N ARG A 80 9.29 1.20 -9.35
CA ARG A 80 10.39 1.71 -10.19
C ARG A 80 11.75 1.35 -9.59
N TYR A 81 11.88 1.51 -8.28
CA TYR A 81 13.08 1.12 -7.56
C TYR A 81 13.37 -0.37 -7.69
N PHE A 82 12.36 -1.25 -7.53
CA PHE A 82 12.55 -2.69 -7.71
C PHE A 82 12.90 -3.10 -9.12
N MET A 83 12.32 -2.46 -10.14
CA MET A 83 12.71 -2.71 -11.53
C MET A 83 14.19 -2.37 -11.77
N ALA A 84 14.70 -1.28 -11.17
CA ALA A 84 16.12 -0.95 -11.24
C ALA A 84 16.97 -1.96 -10.46
N LEU A 85 16.53 -2.34 -9.26
CA LEU A 85 17.18 -3.33 -8.40
C LEU A 85 17.25 -4.71 -9.05
N ALA A 86 16.26 -5.09 -9.86
CA ALA A 86 16.21 -6.39 -10.52
C ALA A 86 17.52 -6.70 -11.26
N TRP A 87 18.08 -5.73 -11.99
CA TRP A 87 19.34 -5.91 -12.72
C TRP A 87 20.53 -6.15 -11.78
N LEU A 88 20.56 -5.51 -10.60
CA LEU A 88 21.62 -5.73 -9.62
C LEU A 88 21.61 -7.15 -9.06
N THR A 89 20.44 -7.80 -8.98
CA THR A 89 20.34 -9.19 -8.51
C THR A 89 20.97 -10.22 -9.44
N LEU A 90 21.35 -9.84 -10.67
CA LEU A 90 22.10 -10.69 -11.59
C LEU A 90 23.60 -10.75 -11.26
N ILE A 91 24.10 -9.82 -10.45
CA ILE A 91 25.48 -9.83 -9.98
C ILE A 91 25.64 -10.93 -8.92
N PRO A 92 26.60 -11.86 -9.08
CA PRO A 92 26.84 -12.92 -8.10
C PRO A 92 27.02 -12.37 -6.68
N GLY A 93 26.33 -12.95 -5.70
CA GLY A 93 26.40 -12.56 -4.29
C GLY A 93 25.46 -11.44 -3.85
N VAL A 94 24.89 -10.63 -4.76
CA VAL A 94 23.96 -9.54 -4.39
C VAL A 94 22.67 -10.09 -3.77
N THR A 95 22.09 -11.13 -4.36
CA THR A 95 20.89 -11.78 -3.80
C THR A 95 21.16 -12.36 -2.41
N ALA A 96 22.34 -12.95 -2.18
CA ALA A 96 22.73 -13.47 -0.87
C ALA A 96 22.90 -12.34 0.16
N LEU A 97 23.43 -11.19 -0.27
CA LEU A 97 23.51 -9.99 0.57
C LEU A 97 22.11 -9.49 0.95
N PHE A 98 21.17 -9.42 0.01
CA PHE A 98 19.79 -9.04 0.32
C PHE A 98 19.09 -10.04 1.23
N ASP A 99 19.24 -11.34 1.00
CA ASP A 99 18.71 -12.37 1.89
C ASP A 99 19.27 -12.25 3.33
N LYS A 100 20.50 -11.74 3.49
CA LYS A 100 21.09 -11.45 4.80
C LYS A 100 20.52 -10.18 5.44
N ILE A 101 20.36 -9.11 4.65
CA ILE A 101 19.82 -7.81 5.12
C ILE A 101 18.34 -7.93 5.50
N TYR A 102 17.56 -8.59 4.65
CA TYR A 102 16.12 -8.80 4.80
C TYR A 102 15.79 -10.19 5.35
N ARG A 103 16.71 -10.76 6.13
CA ARG A 103 16.49 -12.04 6.79
C ARG A 103 15.23 -11.92 7.68
N PRO A 104 14.27 -12.85 7.55
CA PRO A 104 13.05 -12.78 8.34
C PRO A 104 13.37 -12.84 9.83
N LYS A 105 12.75 -11.96 10.59
CA LYS A 105 12.76 -11.94 12.06
C LYS A 105 11.65 -12.86 12.60
N PRO A 106 11.75 -13.33 13.84
CA PRO A 106 10.65 -14.02 14.50
C PRO A 106 9.39 -13.16 14.48
N GLY A 107 8.30 -13.66 13.88
CA GLY A 107 7.05 -12.92 13.69
C GLY A 107 6.83 -12.37 12.27
N ASP A 108 7.85 -12.38 11.41
CA ASP A 108 7.70 -11.97 10.02
C ASP A 108 6.83 -12.97 9.25
N ARG A 109 5.96 -12.45 8.38
CA ARG A 109 4.91 -13.24 7.73
C ARG A 109 5.40 -14.07 6.53
N GLN A 110 6.52 -13.68 5.91
CA GLN A 110 7.12 -14.39 4.78
C GLN A 110 8.59 -14.01 4.57
N LYS A 111 9.37 -14.90 3.94
CA LYS A 111 10.74 -14.59 3.51
C LYS A 111 10.70 -13.68 2.28
N LEU A 112 11.38 -12.54 2.36
CA LEU A 112 11.58 -11.65 1.21
C LEU A 112 12.79 -12.14 0.40
N HIS A 113 12.53 -12.68 -0.80
CA HIS A 113 13.58 -13.18 -1.68
C HIS A 113 13.68 -12.35 -2.96
N PHE A 114 14.67 -11.48 -3.01
CA PHE A 114 14.85 -10.49 -4.07
C PHE A 114 15.62 -11.09 -5.25
N THR A 115 14.90 -11.61 -6.23
CA THR A 115 15.49 -12.10 -7.49
C THR A 115 14.98 -11.33 -8.70
N TYR A 116 15.70 -11.45 -9.83
CA TYR A 116 15.38 -10.72 -11.06
C TYR A 116 13.94 -10.91 -11.51
N LYS A 117 13.44 -12.17 -11.51
CA LYS A 117 12.11 -12.51 -12.02
C LYS A 117 10.97 -11.85 -11.22
N PRO A 118 10.84 -12.04 -9.88
CA PRO A 118 9.84 -11.35 -9.07
C PRO A 118 9.96 -9.83 -9.14
N LEU A 119 11.19 -9.29 -9.10
CA LEU A 119 11.37 -7.83 -9.08
C LEU A 119 10.92 -7.16 -10.39
N ARG A 120 11.11 -7.82 -11.52
CA ARG A 120 10.63 -7.30 -12.81
C ARG A 120 9.12 -7.29 -12.96
N LYS A 121 8.40 -8.15 -12.24
CA LYS A 121 6.93 -8.22 -12.27
C LYS A 121 6.27 -6.96 -11.69
N TRP A 122 6.96 -6.21 -10.83
CA TRP A 122 6.51 -4.90 -10.36
C TRP A 122 6.21 -3.89 -11.47
N ARG A 123 6.79 -4.08 -12.67
CA ARG A 123 6.43 -3.27 -13.86
C ARG A 123 4.94 -3.35 -14.17
N ARG A 124 4.38 -4.56 -14.14
CA ARG A 124 2.97 -4.82 -14.44
C ARG A 124 2.09 -4.23 -13.36
N VAL A 125 2.41 -4.48 -12.08
CA VAL A 125 1.67 -3.93 -10.95
C VAL A 125 1.63 -2.40 -10.98
N LEU A 126 2.75 -1.74 -11.28
CA LEU A 126 2.76 -0.28 -11.46
C LEU A 126 1.88 0.16 -12.63
N SER A 127 1.95 -0.53 -13.77
CA SER A 127 1.12 -0.21 -14.93
C SER A 127 -0.37 -0.30 -14.59
N ASP A 128 -0.78 -1.39 -13.93
CA ASP A 128 -2.17 -1.64 -13.59
C ASP A 128 -2.69 -0.65 -12.54
N ALA A 129 -1.87 -0.34 -11.53
CA ALA A 129 -2.18 0.71 -10.57
C ALA A 129 -2.36 2.07 -11.25
N LEU A 130 -1.43 2.48 -12.11
CA LEU A 130 -1.51 3.78 -12.77
C LEU A 130 -2.75 3.87 -13.68
N ARG A 131 -3.17 2.77 -14.33
CA ARG A 131 -4.40 2.73 -15.14
C ARG A 131 -5.67 3.04 -14.34
N ASN A 132 -5.68 2.80 -13.03
CA ASN A 132 -6.81 3.13 -12.17
C ASN A 132 -6.67 4.49 -11.45
N THR A 133 -5.81 5.38 -11.91
CA THR A 133 -5.69 6.71 -11.27
C THR A 133 -6.70 7.71 -11.87
N PRO A 134 -7.12 8.74 -11.12
CA PRO A 134 -7.99 9.80 -11.64
C PRO A 134 -7.43 10.46 -12.90
N ARG A 135 -6.11 10.66 -12.98
CA ARG A 135 -5.44 11.16 -14.20
C ARG A 135 -5.71 10.30 -15.44
N ASN A 136 -5.99 9.02 -15.27
CA ASN A 136 -6.27 8.07 -16.34
C ASN A 136 -7.76 7.69 -16.40
N GLY A 137 -8.64 8.50 -15.81
CA GLY A 137 -10.10 8.40 -15.97
C GLY A 137 -10.83 7.57 -14.91
N SER A 138 -10.14 7.10 -13.86
CA SER A 138 -10.82 6.41 -12.75
C SER A 138 -11.80 7.35 -12.03
N GLN A 139 -12.94 6.78 -11.62
CA GLN A 139 -13.99 7.44 -10.84
C GLN A 139 -13.97 7.01 -9.37
N ASP A 140 -13.04 6.13 -9.00
CA ASP A 140 -12.88 5.67 -7.62
C ASP A 140 -12.45 6.85 -6.72
N TYR A 141 -12.86 6.80 -5.45
CA TYR A 141 -12.39 7.76 -4.46
C TYR A 141 -10.99 7.38 -3.97
N PHE A 142 -10.10 8.36 -3.88
CA PHE A 142 -8.74 8.15 -3.36
C PHE A 142 -8.35 9.24 -2.37
N HIS A 143 -7.82 8.85 -1.22
CA HIS A 143 -7.18 9.78 -0.28
C HIS A 143 -5.93 9.16 0.36
N ALA A 144 -4.88 9.95 0.55
CA ALA A 144 -3.63 9.47 1.14
C ALA A 144 -3.17 10.29 2.35
N PHE A 145 -2.54 9.63 3.30
CA PHE A 145 -1.88 10.24 4.45
C PHE A 145 -0.37 10.19 4.27
N PHE A 146 0.32 11.30 4.53
CA PHE A 146 1.77 11.41 4.43
C PHE A 146 2.38 11.97 5.72
N GLY A 147 3.24 11.19 6.36
CA GLY A 147 4.04 11.65 7.50
C GLY A 147 5.12 12.67 7.08
N THR A 148 5.35 13.70 7.91
CA THR A 148 6.47 14.65 7.75
C THR A 148 7.83 14.00 7.97
N HIS A 149 7.90 12.99 8.84
CA HIS A 149 9.11 12.26 9.22
C HIS A 149 9.29 10.94 8.46
N ASP A 150 8.52 10.71 7.39
CA ASP A 150 8.69 9.53 6.55
C ASP A 150 10.04 9.59 5.79
N HIS A 151 10.98 8.74 6.20
CA HIS A 151 12.31 8.65 5.59
C HIS A 151 12.27 8.29 4.10
N TYR A 152 11.26 7.53 3.63
CA TYR A 152 11.10 7.17 2.23
C TYR A 152 10.66 8.35 1.35
N ARG A 153 10.26 9.48 1.96
CA ARG A 153 10.06 10.73 1.23
C ARG A 153 11.36 11.35 0.76
N ARG A 154 12.47 11.17 1.50
CA ARG A 154 13.79 11.68 1.11
C ARG A 154 14.34 10.96 -0.11
N SER A 155 14.12 9.64 -0.21
CA SER A 155 14.50 8.84 -1.38
C SER A 155 13.54 8.98 -2.56
N GLY A 156 12.38 9.63 -2.37
CA GLY A 156 11.35 9.78 -3.39
C GLY A 156 10.50 8.52 -3.63
N ILE A 157 10.71 7.44 -2.86
CA ILE A 157 9.89 6.22 -2.91
C ILE A 157 8.43 6.55 -2.56
N VAL A 158 8.24 7.31 -1.47
CA VAL A 158 6.98 7.97 -1.11
C VAL A 158 7.06 9.41 -1.59
N SER A 159 6.08 9.90 -2.36
CA SER A 159 6.20 11.20 -3.00
C SER A 159 4.86 11.89 -3.21
N ILE A 160 4.65 12.99 -2.48
CA ILE A 160 3.47 13.86 -2.65
C ILE A 160 3.43 14.44 -4.07
N ARG A 161 4.58 14.76 -4.66
CA ARG A 161 4.64 15.23 -6.06
C ARG A 161 4.14 14.17 -7.03
N THR A 162 4.52 12.91 -6.80
CA THR A 162 4.04 11.77 -7.61
C THR A 162 2.56 11.54 -7.37
N TRP A 163 2.11 11.63 -6.12
CA TRP A 163 0.69 11.53 -5.76
C TRP A 163 -0.15 12.58 -6.49
N LYS A 164 0.18 13.87 -6.30
CA LYS A 164 -0.47 15.01 -6.97
C LYS A 164 -0.51 14.84 -8.50
N LYS A 165 0.54 14.27 -9.10
CA LYS A 165 0.62 14.03 -10.54
C LYS A 165 -0.48 13.09 -11.05
N TYR A 166 -0.92 12.10 -10.26
CA TYR A 166 -1.86 11.07 -10.69
C TYR A 166 -3.24 11.17 -10.04
N PHE A 167 -3.34 11.76 -8.84
CA PHE A 167 -4.53 11.77 -7.99
C PHE A 167 -5.11 13.17 -7.75
N CYS A 168 -4.62 14.20 -8.46
CA CYS A 168 -5.03 15.60 -8.33
C CYS A 168 -4.69 16.23 -6.97
N SER A 169 -4.82 17.57 -6.88
CA SER A 169 -4.60 18.32 -5.63
C SER A 169 -5.71 18.06 -4.61
N GLY A 170 -5.39 18.08 -3.32
CA GLY A 170 -6.39 18.01 -2.24
C GLY A 170 -6.82 16.61 -1.83
N THR A 171 -6.30 15.56 -2.48
CA THR A 171 -6.58 14.14 -2.16
C THR A 171 -5.55 13.55 -1.19
N TRP A 172 -5.00 14.39 -0.31
CA TRP A 172 -4.07 13.93 0.72
C TRP A 172 -4.05 14.81 1.96
N THR A 173 -3.63 14.22 3.08
CA THR A 173 -3.39 14.88 4.37
C THR A 173 -1.94 14.68 4.77
N ILE A 174 -1.29 15.75 5.26
CA ILE A 174 0.04 15.67 5.87
C ILE A 174 -0.14 15.71 7.38
N TYR A 175 0.59 14.85 8.10
CA TYR A 175 0.57 14.82 9.57
C TYR A 175 1.99 14.70 10.12
N ASN A 176 2.15 15.05 11.40
CA ASN A 176 3.46 15.12 12.04
C ASN A 176 3.98 13.74 12.51
N GLY A 177 4.08 12.78 11.61
CA GLY A 177 4.44 11.41 11.95
C GLY A 177 5.33 10.73 10.92
N THR A 178 5.56 9.43 11.11
CA THR A 178 6.46 8.62 10.28
C THR A 178 5.71 7.88 9.16
N HIS A 179 6.44 7.03 8.44
CA HIS A 179 5.92 6.16 7.39
C HIS A 179 4.77 5.23 7.85
N PHE A 180 4.80 4.82 9.11
CA PHE A 180 3.91 3.77 9.63
C PHE A 180 2.61 4.30 10.25
N MET A 181 2.46 5.62 10.35
CA MET A 181 1.36 6.30 11.05
C MET A 181 1.20 5.84 12.50
N GLU A 182 1.61 6.69 13.44
CA GLU A 182 1.56 6.42 14.86
C GLU A 182 0.11 6.20 15.33
N TYR A 183 -0.04 5.47 16.44
CA TYR A 183 -1.33 5.10 17.02
C TYR A 183 -2.29 6.29 17.14
N GLU A 184 -1.81 7.40 17.68
CA GLU A 184 -2.58 8.64 17.84
C GLU A 184 -3.13 9.20 16.51
N TYR A 185 -2.40 9.05 15.40
CA TYR A 185 -2.83 9.51 14.08
C TYR A 185 -3.76 8.50 13.40
N VAL A 186 -3.62 7.20 13.71
CA VAL A 186 -4.64 6.23 13.29
C VAL A 186 -5.99 6.59 13.91
N LEU A 187 -6.01 6.89 15.22
CA LEU A 187 -7.25 7.26 15.93
C LEU A 187 -7.79 8.63 15.51
N SER A 188 -6.93 9.64 15.35
CA SER A 188 -7.37 11.02 15.11
C SER A 188 -7.55 11.39 13.64
N LEU A 189 -6.97 10.63 12.69
CA LEU A 189 -7.02 10.95 11.26
C LEU A 189 -7.60 9.81 10.42
N LEU A 190 -7.05 8.59 10.54
CA LEU A 190 -7.44 7.48 9.66
C LEU A 190 -8.85 6.99 9.97
N ILE A 191 -9.16 6.67 11.23
CA ILE A 191 -10.48 6.19 11.65
C ILE A 191 -11.59 7.21 11.31
N PRO A 192 -11.47 8.50 11.65
CA PRO A 192 -12.47 9.50 11.26
C PRO A 192 -12.69 9.55 9.75
N LYS A 193 -11.63 9.43 8.94
CA LYS A 193 -11.74 9.40 7.48
C LYS A 193 -12.43 8.14 6.97
N ILE A 194 -12.22 6.98 7.61
CA ILE A 194 -12.95 5.75 7.29
C ILE A 194 -14.46 5.97 7.47
N HIS A 195 -14.89 6.51 8.62
CA HIS A 195 -16.30 6.82 8.86
C HIS A 195 -16.85 7.83 7.85
N GLU A 196 -16.11 8.90 7.54
CA GLU A 196 -16.52 9.90 6.55
C GLU A 196 -16.78 9.28 5.17
N VAL A 197 -15.85 8.44 4.69
CA VAL A 197 -15.96 7.80 3.38
C VAL A 197 -17.14 6.84 3.35
N LEU A 198 -17.30 5.99 4.36
CA LEU A 198 -18.38 5.00 4.40
C LEU A 198 -19.76 5.63 4.62
N ALA A 199 -19.85 6.72 5.40
CA ALA A 199 -21.09 7.47 5.57
C ALA A 199 -21.54 8.12 4.25
N SER A 200 -20.59 8.60 3.43
CA SER A 200 -20.89 9.23 2.14
C SER A 200 -21.45 8.25 1.11
N GLN A 201 -21.19 6.95 1.27
CA GLN A 201 -21.75 5.89 0.43
C GLN A 201 -23.16 5.47 0.83
N SER A 202 -23.53 5.65 2.10
CA SER A 202 -24.84 5.26 2.63
C SER A 202 -25.96 6.27 2.33
N GLY A 203 -25.60 7.44 1.78
CA GLY A 203 -26.50 8.56 1.50
C GLY A 203 -26.79 8.82 0.02
N ALA A 204 -26.43 7.88 -0.87
CA ALA A 204 -26.75 7.89 -2.30
C ALA A 204 -27.76 6.79 -2.63
#